data_AF-V2QBY6-F1
#
_entry.id   AF-V2QBY6-F1
#
_cell.length_a   1.000
_cell.length_b   1.000
_cell.length_c   1.000
_cell.angle_alpha   90.00
_cell.angle_beta   90.00
_cell.angle_gamma   90.00
#
_symmetry.space_group_name_H-M   'P 1'
#
loop_
_entity.id
_entity.type
_entity.pdbx_description
1 polymer ?
#
loop_
_entity_poly.entity_id
_entity_poly.type
_entity_poly.pdbx_seq_one_letter_code
_entity_poly.pdbx_strand_id
1 'polypeptide(L)'
;MNVSEISELLERDKSTIYREIKRGMVEFRNSDWSVRKEYSAYYSLNIRGQLMSKTGRKLFYEKDSLLLSYIQSKLDEKYSPDAISGELRHQGISTISTQTI
;
A
#
# COMPACT_ATOMS: atom_id res chain seq x y z
N MET A 1 23.79 17.95 -11.80
CA MET A 1 24.19 16.71 -11.12
C MET A 1 23.84 15.54 -12.02
N ASN A 2 24.83 14.73 -12.41
CA ASN A 2 24.64 13.56 -13.25
C ASN A 2 24.14 12.38 -12.42
N VAL A 3 23.44 11.44 -13.05
CA VAL A 3 22.99 10.19 -12.38
C VAL A 3 24.17 9.38 -11.82
N SER A 4 25.34 9.44 -12.46
CA SER A 4 26.54 8.77 -11.95
C SER A 4 27.05 9.39 -10.63
N GLU A 5 27.03 10.72 -10.52
CA GLU A 5 27.43 11.43 -9.29
C GLU A 5 26.48 11.12 -8.13
N ILE A 6 25.16 11.09 -8.41
CA ILE A 6 24.14 10.73 -7.43
C ILE A 6 24.32 9.27 -6.95
N SER A 7 24.66 8.38 -7.89
CA SER A 7 24.88 6.96 -7.63
C SER A 7 26.08 6.74 -6.71
N GLU A 8 27.19 7.44 -6.94
CA GLU A 8 28.38 7.41 -6.09
C GLU A 8 28.11 8.02 -4.71
N LEU A 9 27.44 9.18 -4.65
CA LEU A 9 27.12 9.86 -3.39
C LEU A 9 26.19 9.04 -2.47
N LEU A 10 25.22 8.33 -3.05
CA LEU A 10 24.25 7.54 -2.31
C LEU A 10 24.64 6.06 -2.15
N GLU A 11 25.79 5.66 -2.71
CA GLU A 11 26.24 4.25 -2.75
C GLU A 11 25.16 3.29 -3.30
N ARG A 12 24.46 3.72 -4.36
CA ARG A 12 23.39 2.96 -5.01
C ARG A 12 23.64 2.82 -6.48
N ASP A 13 23.22 1.70 -7.05
CA ASP A 13 23.34 1.46 -8.48
C ASP A 13 22.58 2.51 -9.32
N LYS A 14 23.15 2.87 -10.48
CA LYS A 14 22.59 3.87 -11.41
C LYS A 14 21.15 3.54 -11.81
N SER A 15 20.82 2.26 -11.99
CA SER A 15 19.46 1.82 -12.33
C SER A 15 18.46 2.17 -11.23
N THR A 16 18.88 2.17 -9.96
CA THR A 16 18.03 2.55 -8.83
C THR A 16 17.72 4.04 -8.87
N ILE A 17 18.72 4.87 -9.16
CA ILE A 17 18.53 6.32 -9.31
C ILE A 17 17.62 6.64 -10.51
N TYR A 18 17.80 5.97 -11.66
CA TYR A 18 16.89 6.13 -12.80
C TYR A 18 15.45 5.75 -12.48
N ARG A 19 15.24 4.62 -11.78
CA ARG A 19 13.90 4.20 -11.35
C ARG A 19 13.27 5.21 -10.40
N GLU A 20 14.05 5.77 -9.50
CA GLU A 20 13.60 6.77 -8.53
C GLU A 20 13.17 8.06 -9.22
N ILE A 21 14.01 8.62 -10.10
CA ILE A 21 13.70 9.81 -10.89
C ILE A 21 12.44 9.58 -11.74
N LYS A 22 12.34 8.41 -12.39
CA LYS A 22 11.17 8.07 -13.21
C LYS A 22 9.87 8.04 -12.40
N ARG A 23 9.92 7.61 -11.13
CA ARG A 23 8.75 7.56 -10.24
C ARG A 23 8.45 8.91 -9.61
N GLY A 24 9.47 9.70 -9.29
CA GLY A 24 9.36 10.97 -8.57
C GLY A 24 9.16 12.20 -9.44
N MET A 25 9.24 12.10 -10.76
CA MET A 25 8.96 13.24 -11.65
C MET A 25 7.46 13.55 -11.68
N VAL A 26 7.10 14.76 -11.24
CA VAL A 26 5.73 15.26 -11.15
C VAL A 26 5.56 16.49 -12.03
N GLU A 27 4.43 16.57 -12.72
CA GLU A 27 4.00 17.76 -13.45
C GLU A 27 3.15 18.65 -12.53
N PHE A 28 3.64 19.85 -12.24
CA PHE A 28 2.90 20.88 -11.51
C PHE A 28 2.35 21.90 -12.50
N ARG A 29 1.09 22.29 -12.30
CA ARG A 29 0.44 23.37 -13.04
C ARG A 29 0.58 24.66 -12.25
N ASN A 30 1.18 25.67 -12.86
CA ASN A 30 1.33 27.00 -12.29
C ASN A 30 0.03 27.81 -12.48
N SER A 31 -0.09 28.92 -11.74
CA SER A 31 -1.25 29.82 -11.80
C SER A 31 -1.43 30.51 -13.16
N ASP A 32 -0.33 30.69 -13.89
CA ASP A 32 -0.27 31.21 -15.26
C ASP A 32 -0.60 30.14 -16.32
N TRP A 33 -1.12 28.98 -15.90
CA TRP A 33 -1.41 27.81 -16.72
C TRP A 33 -0.20 27.12 -17.38
N SER A 34 1.02 27.55 -17.06
CA SER A 34 2.23 26.83 -17.49
C SER A 34 2.40 25.51 -16.73
N VAL A 35 3.10 24.55 -17.34
CA VAL A 35 3.40 23.24 -16.75
C VAL A 35 4.88 23.14 -16.46
N ARG A 36 5.25 22.78 -15.22
CA ARG A 36 6.63 22.52 -14.82
C ARG A 36 6.82 21.08 -14.37
N LYS A 37 8.00 20.53 -14.65
CA LYS A 37 8.40 19.19 -14.19
C LYS A 37 9.39 19.31 -13.06
N GLU A 38 9.05 18.74 -11.91
CA GLU A 38 9.86 18.83 -10.71
C GLU A 38 9.89 17.48 -10.01
N TYR A 39 11.03 17.15 -9.41
CA TYR A 39 11.19 15.92 -8.65
C TYR A 39 10.54 16.06 -7.27
N SER A 40 9.73 15.07 -6.89
CA SER A 40 9.13 14.95 -5.56
C SER A 40 9.40 13.57 -4.96
N ALA A 41 10.21 13.55 -3.90
CA ALA A 41 10.52 12.32 -3.14
C ALA A 41 9.28 11.75 -2.44
N TYR A 42 8.35 12.61 -2.02
CA TYR A 42 7.09 12.15 -1.41
C TYR A 42 6.26 11.35 -2.42
N TYR A 43 6.20 11.83 -3.67
CA TYR A 43 5.46 11.17 -4.72
C TYR A 43 6.10 9.83 -5.14
N SER A 44 7.42 9.78 -5.27
CA SER A 44 8.13 8.52 -5.57
C SER A 44 7.89 7.45 -4.51
N LEU A 45 7.90 7.85 -3.23
CA LEU A 45 7.62 6.96 -2.10
C LEU A 45 6.20 6.39 -2.14
N ASN A 46 5.21 7.25 -2.43
CA ASN A 46 3.81 6.83 -2.54
C ASN A 46 3.61 5.83 -3.69
N ILE A 47 4.16 6.11 -4.88
CA ILE A 47 4.13 5.16 -6.01
C ILE A 47 4.79 3.83 -5.63
N ARG A 48 5.94 3.87 -4.94
CA ARG A 48 6.60 2.64 -4.48
C ARG A 48 5.69 1.84 -3.54
N GLY A 49 5.05 2.49 -2.58
CA GLY A 49 4.08 1.86 -1.67
C GLY A 49 2.91 1.22 -2.41
N GLN A 50 2.32 1.92 -3.39
CA GLN A 50 1.24 1.38 -4.22
C GLN A 50 1.68 0.20 -5.09
N LEU A 51 2.89 0.22 -5.63
CA LEU A 51 3.41 -0.92 -6.40
C LEU A 51 3.68 -2.12 -5.49
N MET A 52 4.19 -1.88 -4.28
CA MET A 52 4.37 -2.94 -3.29
C MET A 52 3.04 -3.49 -2.78
N SER A 53 1.99 -2.68 -2.59
CA SER A 53 0.68 -3.19 -2.18
C SER A 53 0.02 -4.08 -3.24
N LYS A 54 0.31 -3.85 -4.52
CA LYS A 54 -0.12 -4.74 -5.62
C LYS A 54 0.57 -6.10 -5.57
N THR A 55 1.73 -6.19 -4.93
CA THR A 55 2.57 -7.39 -4.87
C THR A 55 2.66 -7.91 -3.44
N GLY A 56 1.94 -8.98 -3.13
CA GLY A 56 1.97 -9.60 -1.81
C GLY A 56 0.74 -10.46 -1.56
N ARG A 57 0.66 -11.06 -0.36
CA ARG A 57 -0.55 -11.74 0.09
C ARG A 57 -1.63 -10.67 0.29
N LYS A 58 -2.57 -10.58 -0.66
CA LYS A 58 -3.75 -9.71 -0.51
C LYS A 58 -4.44 -10.06 0.80
N LEU A 59 -4.71 -9.04 1.61
CA LEU A 59 -5.44 -9.25 2.85
C LEU A 59 -6.85 -9.74 2.51
N PHE A 60 -7.27 -10.85 3.13
CA PHE A 60 -8.50 -11.55 2.78
C PHE A 60 -9.75 -10.66 2.90
N TYR A 61 -9.70 -9.62 3.76
CA TYR A 61 -10.83 -8.72 4.01
C TYR A 61 -11.19 -7.83 2.81
N GLU A 62 -10.26 -7.53 1.89
CA GLU A 62 -10.60 -6.72 0.69
C GLU A 62 -11.43 -7.52 -0.32
N LYS A 63 -11.46 -8.85 -0.21
CA LYS A 63 -12.05 -9.73 -1.21
C LYS A 63 -13.51 -10.07 -0.92
N ASP A 64 -13.96 -9.94 0.32
CA ASP A 64 -15.25 -10.51 0.75
C ASP A 64 -16.03 -9.52 1.62
N SER A 65 -16.82 -8.67 0.96
CA SER A 65 -17.66 -7.65 1.62
C SER A 65 -18.67 -8.27 2.60
N LEU A 66 -19.13 -9.49 2.31
CA LEU A 66 -20.05 -10.24 3.17
C LEU A 66 -19.37 -10.64 4.48
N LEU A 67 -18.14 -11.14 4.42
CA LEU A 67 -17.37 -11.53 5.61
C LEU A 67 -17.09 -10.32 6.50
N LEU A 68 -16.76 -9.17 5.91
CA LEU A 68 -16.53 -7.94 6.65
C LEU A 68 -17.80 -7.46 7.35
N SER A 69 -18.95 -7.51 6.67
CA SER A 69 -20.24 -7.14 7.27
C SER A 69 -20.63 -8.05 8.44
N TYR A 70 -20.34 -9.36 8.33
CA TYR A 70 -20.58 -10.33 9.40
C TYR A 70 -19.66 -10.09 10.61
N ILE A 71 -18.36 -9.83 10.39
CA ILE A 71 -17.43 -9.51 11.47
C ILE A 71 -17.89 -8.23 12.19
N GLN A 72 -18.28 -7.20 11.43
CA GLN A 72 -18.77 -5.94 11.98
C GLN A 72 -20.04 -6.14 12.82
N SER A 73 -21.03 -6.89 12.32
CA SER A 73 -22.26 -7.15 13.08
C SER A 73 -21.97 -7.94 14.36
N LYS A 74 -21.02 -8.88 14.34
CA LYS A 74 -20.61 -9.63 15.53
C LYS A 74 -19.85 -8.80 16.55
N LEU A 75 -19.02 -7.86 16.10
CA LEU A 75 -18.39 -6.89 17.00
C LEU A 75 -19.43 -5.98 17.65
N ASP A 76 -20.46 -5.55 16.92
CA ASP A 76 -21.58 -4.77 17.46
C ASP A 76 -22.40 -5.56 18.49
N GLU A 77 -22.57 -6.87 18.27
CA GLU A 77 -23.13 -7.83 19.24
C GLU A 77 -22.21 -8.08 20.47
N LYS A 78 -21.06 -7.41 20.55
CA LYS A 78 -20.03 -7.51 21.61
C LYS A 78 -19.34 -8.88 21.69
N TYR A 79 -19.25 -9.60 20.59
CA TYR A 79 -18.41 -10.80 20.52
C TYR A 79 -16.94 -10.41 20.56
N SER A 80 -16.13 -11.24 21.23
CA SER A 80 -14.67 -11.08 21.20
C SER A 80 -14.10 -11.53 19.84
N PRO A 81 -13.00 -10.94 19.36
CA PRO A 81 -12.34 -11.38 18.13
C PRO A 81 -12.00 -12.88 18.11
N ASP A 82 -11.65 -13.45 19.27
CA ASP A 82 -11.40 -14.90 19.43
C ASP A 82 -12.67 -15.73 19.18
N ALA A 83 -13.83 -15.29 19.68
CA ALA A 83 -15.10 -15.97 19.47
C ALA A 83 -15.51 -15.96 17.99
N ILE A 84 -15.34 -14.82 17.32
CA ILE A 84 -15.63 -14.67 15.87
C ILE A 84 -14.72 -15.58 15.03
N SER A 85 -13.41 -15.60 15.33
CA SER A 85 -12.46 -16.50 14.67
C SER A 85 -12.81 -17.98 14.89
N GLY A 86 -13.24 -18.33 16.10
CA GLY A 86 -13.70 -19.67 16.45
C GLY A 86 -14.95 -20.11 15.68
N GLU A 87 -15.98 -19.25 15.61
CA GLU A 87 -17.20 -19.52 14.84
C GLU A 87 -16.92 -19.71 13.36
N LEU A 88 -16.12 -18.82 12.76
CA LEU A 88 -15.75 -18.90 11.34
C LEU A 88 -14.97 -20.17 11.01
N ARG A 89 -14.10 -20.62 11.92
CA ARG A 89 -13.40 -21.90 11.81
C ARG A 89 -14.36 -23.08 11.93
N HIS A 90 -15.31 -23.03 12.86
CA HIS A 90 -16.30 -24.10 13.05
C HIS A 90 -17.23 -24.26 11.84
N GLN A 91 -17.65 -23.15 11.24
CA GLN A 91 -18.53 -23.13 10.07
C GLN A 91 -17.80 -23.44 8.75
N GLY A 92 -16.47 -23.53 8.76
CA GLY A 92 -15.65 -23.82 7.56
C GLY A 92 -15.65 -22.69 6.52
N ILE A 93 -16.12 -21.50 6.86
CA ILE A 93 -16.28 -20.37 5.94
C ILE A 93 -14.93 -19.72 5.65
N SER A 94 -14.14 -19.43 6.69
CA SER A 94 -12.81 -18.84 6.54
C SER A 94 -11.93 -19.07 7.77
N THR A 95 -10.61 -19.12 7.57
CA THR A 95 -9.63 -19.18 8.67
C THR A 95 -8.98 -17.82 8.81
N ILE A 96 -9.57 -16.96 9.65
CA ILE A 96 -9.04 -15.63 9.95
C ILE A 96 -8.36 -15.63 11.32
N SER A 97 -7.20 -14.97 11.44
CA SER A 97 -6.55 -14.78 12.75
C SER A 97 -7.19 -13.62 13.50
N THR A 98 -7.08 -13.63 14.83
CA THR A 98 -7.58 -12.56 15.70
C THR A 98 -6.92 -11.21 15.44
N GLN A 99 -5.66 -11.20 15.00
CA GLN A 99 -4.95 -9.97 14.60
C GLN A 99 -5.53 -9.33 13.33
N THR A 100 -6.37 -10.05 12.59
CA THR A 100 -6.99 -9.56 11.35
C THR A 100 -8.38 -8.96 11.59
N ILE A 101 -9.00 -9.24 12.74
CA ILE A 101 -10.32 -8.74 13.17
C ILE A 101 -10.10 -7.50 14.04
#